data_AF-A0A920G250-F1
#
_entry.id   AF-A0A920G250-F1
#
_cell.length_a   1.000
_cell.length_b   1.000
_cell.length_c   1.000
_cell.angle_alpha   90.00
_cell.angle_beta   90.00
_cell.angle_gamma   90.00
#
_symmetry.space_group_name_H-M   'P 1'
#
loop_
_entity.id
_entity.type
_entity.pdbx_description
1 polymer ?
#
loop_
_entity_poly.entity_id
_entity_poly.type
_entity_poly.pdbx_seq_one_letter_code
_entity_poly.pdbx_strand_id
1 'polypeptide(L)' 'MISISIIVAHASNHVIGKDGKLPWHIPADLKYFKELTMEIL' A
#
# COMPACT_ATOMS: atom_id res chain seq x y z
N MET A 1 12.00 -1.90 -22.81
CA MET A 1 11.91 -0.88 -21.76
C MET A 1 11.04 -1.46 -20.65
N ILE A 2 11.50 -1.43 -19.40
CA ILE A 2 10.76 -2.01 -18.26
C ILE A 2 9.78 -0.95 -17.72
N SER A 3 8.54 -1.34 -17.47
CA SER A 3 7.53 -0.47 -16.82
C SER A 3 7.61 -0.63 -15.30
N ILE A 4 7.51 0.47 -14.57
CA ILE A 4 7.49 0.50 -13.11
C ILE A 4 6.12 1.01 -12.65
N SER A 5 5.55 0.36 -11.65
CA SER A 5 4.28 0.76 -11.04
C SER A 5 4.48 1.14 -9.57
N ILE A 6 3.61 2.01 -9.05
CA ILE A 6 3.58 2.44 -7.65
C ILE A 6 2.17 2.17 -7.11
N ILE A 7 2.10 1.64 -5.89
CA ILE A 7 0.86 1.43 -5.14
C ILE A 7 1.05 1.98 -3.71
N VAL A 8 0.06 2.70 -3.19
CA VAL A 8 0.11 3.34 -1.87
C VAL A 8 -1.28 3.44 -1.25
N ALA A 9 -1.39 3.16 0.06
CA ALA A 9 -2.54 3.54 0.87
C ALA A 9 -2.30 4.93 1.48
N HIS A 10 -3.26 5.84 1.32
CA HIS A 10 -3.17 7.19 1.89
C HIS A 10 -4.51 7.63 2.49
N ALA A 11 -4.45 8.44 3.54
CA ALA A 11 -5.64 9.11 4.09
C ALA A 11 -6.14 10.21 3.13
N SER A 12 -7.34 10.74 3.34
CA SER A 12 -7.93 11.81 2.51
C SER A 12 -7.09 13.09 2.46
N ASN A 13 -6.19 13.28 3.43
CA ASN A 13 -5.22 14.38 3.48
C ASN A 13 -3.81 13.98 2.98
N HIS A 14 -3.70 12.89 2.21
CA HIS A 14 -2.47 12.35 1.61
C HIS A 14 -1.40 11.84 2.59
N VAL A 15 -1.73 11.68 3.88
CA VAL A 15 -0.83 11.04 4.84
C VAL A 15 -0.69 9.55 4.51
N ILE A 16 0.56 9.06 4.45
CA ILE A 16 0.90 7.65 4.19
C ILE A 16 1.49 6.94 5.42
N GLY A 17 1.79 7.68 6.48
CA GLY A 17 2.45 7.19 7.68
C GLY A 17 2.59 8.28 8.74
N LYS A 18 2.76 7.88 9.99
CA LYS A 18 3.00 8.78 11.12
C LYS A 18 3.96 8.11 12.10
N ASP A 19 4.99 8.83 12.54
CA ASP A 19 5.98 8.36 13.52
C ASP A 19 6.61 7.01 13.16
N GLY A 20 6.94 6.82 11.88
CA GLY A 20 7.54 5.58 11.36
C GLY A 20 6.59 4.39 11.27
N LYS A 21 5.28 4.60 11.42
CA LYS A 21 4.26 3.54 11.43
C LYS A 21 3.10 3.89 10.50
N LEU A 22 2.33 2.87 10.13
CA LEU A 22 1.01 3.06 9.57
C LEU A 22 0.05 3.44 10.70
N PRO A 23 -0.67 4.57 10.61
CA PRO A 23 -1.62 4.97 11.64
C PRO A 23 -2.93 4.18 11.60
N TRP A 24 -3.06 3.23 10.67
CA TRP A 24 -4.19 2.31 10.53
C TRP A 24 -3.74 0.85 10.60
N HIS A 25 -4.66 -0.02 10.99
CA HIS A 25 -4.50 -1.46 10.93
C HIS A 25 -5.69 -2.07 10.20
N ILE A 26 -5.55 -2.26 8.88
CA ILE A 26 -6.61 -2.76 7.99
C ILE A 26 -6.09 -4.06 7.35
N PRO A 27 -6.41 -5.23 7.92
CA PRO A 27 -5.88 -6.51 7.43
C PRO A 27 -6.20 -6.78 5.95
N ALA A 28 -7.37 -6.34 5.47
CA ALA A 28 -7.76 -6.47 4.08
C ALA A 28 -6.86 -5.67 3.12
N ASP A 29 -6.38 -4.49 3.54
CA ASP A 29 -5.47 -3.64 2.76
C ASP A 29 -4.09 -4.31 2.60
N LEU A 30 -3.56 -4.88 3.69
CA LEU A 30 -2.30 -5.64 3.64
C LEU A 30 -2.41 -6.90 2.78
N LYS A 31 -3.56 -7.60 2.84
CA LYS A 31 -3.83 -8.76 1.97
C LYS A 31 -3.84 -8.34 0.49
N TYR A 32 -4.56 -7.27 0.17
CA TYR A 32 -4.64 -6.74 -1.20
C TYR A 32 -3.27 -6.27 -1.73
N PHE A 33 -2.49 -5.55 -0.90
CA PHE A 33 -1.13 -5.14 -1.25
C PHE A 33 -0.25 -6.34 -1.58
N LYS A 34 -0.34 -7.42 -0.77
CA LYS A 34 0.41 -8.66 -1.02
C LYS A 34 -0.01 -9.32 -2.33
N GLU A 35 -1.31 -9.45 -2.60
CA GLU A 35 -1.84 -10.02 -3.84
C GLU A 35 -1.31 -9.25 -5.07
N LEU A 36 -1.37 -7.92 -5.05
CA LEU A 36 -0.93 -7.10 -6.19
C LEU A 36 0.58 -7.08 -6.44
N THR A 37 1.40 -7.18 -5.39
CA THR A 37 2.86 -7.03 -5.51
C THR A 37 3.60 -8.35 -5.69
N MET A 38 3.04 -9.46 -5.19
CA MET A 38 3.71 -10.75 -5.17
C MET A 38 3.02 -11.81 -6.03
N GLU A 39 1.70 -11.75 -6.15
CA GLU A 39 0.91 -12.76 -6.87
C GLU A 39 0.44 -12.26 -8.23
N ILE A 40 1.30 -11.46 -8.91
CA ILE A 40 1.07 -10.85 -10.24
C ILE A 40 0.06 -11.69 -11.05
N LEU A 41 -1.13 -11.12 -11.30
CA LEU A 41 -2.15 -11.67 -12.20
C LEU A 41 -1.55 -12.06 -13.56
#